data_AF-A0A953IUH3-F1
#
_entry.id   AF-A0A953IUH3-F1
#
_cell.length_a   1.000
_cell.length_b   1.000
_cell.length_c   1.000
_cell.angle_alpha   90.00
_cell.angle_beta   90.00
_cell.angle_gamma   90.00
#
_symmetry.space_group_name_H-M   'P 1'
#
loop_
_entity.id
_entity.type
_entity.pdbx_description
1 polymer ?
#
loop_
_entity_poly.entity_id
_entity_poly.type
_entity_poly.pdbx_seq_one_letter_code
_entity_poly.pdbx_strand_id
1 'polypeptide(L)'
;MKLFECQHCGQPLYFENSVCESCGRRLGYLVPEETVSALEPDGDLWRALARPGPSYRLCGNVIHDVCNWLVPADEPHTFCVACRHNRTIPDLAIPENLQHWRKIEVAKHRLFYSLLRFKLPLITAAEDPNGLTFDFLSSGTGQVITGHSGGLITLNVAEADDVERERQRREM
;
A
#
# COMPACT_ATOMS: atom_id res chain seq x y z
N MET A 1 0.98 10.50 -15.61
CA MET A 1 0.24 9.35 -15.06
C MET A 1 0.46 8.17 -16.00
N LYS A 2 0.99 7.04 -15.53
CA LYS A 2 1.12 5.82 -16.36
C LYS A 2 -0.27 5.19 -16.42
N LEU A 3 -0.79 4.95 -17.62
CA LEU A 3 -2.02 4.19 -17.80
C LEU A 3 -1.65 2.71 -17.77
N PHE A 4 -2.40 1.90 -17.01
CA PHE A 4 -2.25 0.44 -17.03
C PHE A 4 -3.37 -0.16 -17.88
N GLU A 5 -3.19 -1.41 -18.29
CA GLU A 5 -4.17 -2.13 -19.11
C GLU A 5 -4.33 -3.56 -18.59
N CYS A 6 -5.55 -4.07 -18.55
CA CYS A 6 -5.82 -5.46 -18.21
C CYS A 6 -5.32 -6.39 -19.31
N GLN A 7 -4.35 -7.24 -19.02
CA GLN A 7 -3.75 -8.16 -20.00
C GLN A 7 -4.73 -9.21 -20.53
N HIS A 8 -5.91 -9.35 -19.93
CA HIS A 8 -6.94 -10.29 -20.38
C HIS A 8 -7.97 -9.68 -21.33
N CYS A 9 -8.41 -8.43 -21.09
CA CYS A 9 -9.52 -7.82 -21.83
C CYS A 9 -9.26 -6.42 -22.40
N GLY A 10 -8.07 -5.85 -22.18
CA GLY A 10 -7.70 -4.53 -22.70
C GLY A 10 -8.30 -3.33 -21.95
N GLN A 11 -9.06 -3.56 -20.86
CA GLN A 11 -9.66 -2.47 -20.07
C GLN A 11 -8.56 -1.58 -19.44
N PRO A 12 -8.65 -0.24 -19.55
CA PRO A 12 -7.78 0.66 -18.81
C PRO A 12 -7.91 0.47 -17.30
N LEU A 13 -6.76 0.44 -16.61
CA LEU A 13 -6.68 0.22 -15.17
C LEU A 13 -5.99 1.40 -14.48
N TYR A 14 -6.44 1.68 -13.27
CA TYR A 14 -5.83 2.61 -12.32
C TYR A 14 -4.97 1.86 -11.31
N PHE A 15 -4.05 2.58 -10.69
CA PHE A 15 -3.06 2.04 -9.77
C PHE A 15 -3.68 1.31 -8.57
N GLU A 16 -4.80 1.82 -8.09
CA GLU A 16 -5.51 1.32 -6.91
C GLU A 16 -6.51 0.20 -7.22
N ASN A 17 -6.75 -0.15 -8.49
CA ASN A 17 -7.72 -1.20 -8.81
C ASN A 17 -7.24 -2.57 -8.30
N SER A 18 -8.15 -3.29 -7.62
CA SER A 18 -7.94 -4.66 -7.13
C SER A 18 -8.72 -5.70 -7.95
N VAL A 19 -9.67 -5.25 -8.79
CA VAL A 19 -10.47 -6.07 -9.70
C VAL A 19 -10.68 -5.30 -11.00
N CYS A 20 -10.66 -6.00 -12.14
CA CYS A 20 -11.01 -5.42 -13.43
C CYS A 20 -12.53 -5.32 -13.54
N GLU A 21 -13.05 -4.10 -13.69
CA GLU A 21 -14.50 -3.84 -13.78
C GLU A 21 -15.15 -4.41 -15.06
N SER A 22 -14.36 -4.72 -16.08
CA SER A 22 -14.86 -5.28 -17.34
C SER A 22 -14.96 -6.82 -17.33
N CYS A 23 -13.92 -7.52 -16.86
CA CYS A 23 -13.87 -8.98 -16.92
C CYS A 23 -13.90 -9.68 -15.54
N GLY A 24 -13.94 -8.92 -14.45
CA GLY A 24 -14.03 -9.46 -13.08
C GLY A 24 -12.76 -10.11 -12.55
N ARG A 25 -11.67 -10.16 -13.32
CA ARG A 25 -10.40 -10.73 -12.85
C ARG A 25 -9.81 -9.91 -11.72
N ARG A 26 -9.23 -10.60 -10.75
CA ARG A 26 -8.43 -9.97 -9.71
C ARG A 26 -7.20 -9.31 -10.31
N LEU A 27 -6.80 -8.19 -9.73
CA LEU A 27 -5.64 -7.41 -10.12
C LEU A 27 -4.64 -7.33 -8.97
N GLY A 28 -3.37 -7.17 -9.30
CA GLY A 28 -2.35 -6.84 -8.31
C GLY A 28 -1.18 -6.06 -8.89
N TYR A 29 -0.63 -5.15 -8.10
CA TYR A 29 0.56 -4.39 -8.51
C TYR A 29 1.80 -5.28 -8.45
N LEU A 30 2.44 -5.45 -9.61
CA LEU A 30 3.62 -6.26 -9.84
C LEU A 30 4.85 -5.37 -9.90
N VAL A 31 5.65 -5.40 -8.84
CA VAL A 31 6.83 -4.53 -8.68
C VAL A 31 7.86 -4.69 -9.81
N PRO A 32 8.28 -5.90 -10.22
CA PRO A 32 9.31 -6.04 -11.26
C PRO A 32 8.97 -5.41 -12.61
N GLU A 33 7.68 -5.39 -12.98
CA GLU A 33 7.19 -4.79 -14.24
C GLU A 33 6.62 -3.37 -14.03
N GLU A 34 6.64 -2.89 -12.79
CA GLU A 34 6.04 -1.64 -12.34
C GLU A 34 4.61 -1.42 -12.91
N THR A 35 3.76 -2.44 -12.86
CA THR A 35 2.43 -2.45 -13.50
C THR A 35 1.34 -3.09 -12.64
N VAL A 36 0.09 -2.75 -12.91
CA VAL A 36 -1.07 -3.50 -12.37
C VAL A 36 -1.36 -4.66 -13.32
N SER A 37 -1.20 -5.89 -12.83
CA SER A 37 -1.40 -7.11 -13.59
C SER A 37 -2.75 -7.73 -13.27
N ALA A 38 -3.45 -8.21 -14.30
CA ALA A 38 -4.50 -9.21 -14.12
C ALA A 38 -3.88 -10.51 -13.62
N LEU A 39 -4.63 -11.22 -12.77
CA LEU A 39 -4.16 -12.42 -12.09
C LEU A 39 -4.96 -13.66 -12.51
N GLU A 40 -4.28 -14.80 -12.47
CA GLU A 40 -4.86 -16.13 -12.61
C GLU A 40 -4.63 -16.94 -11.33
N PRO A 41 -5.64 -17.66 -10.82
CA PRO A 41 -5.45 -18.58 -9.71
C PRO A 41 -4.42 -19.66 -10.05
N ASP A 42 -3.57 -19.99 -9.09
CA ASP A 42 -2.55 -21.05 -9.18
C ASP A 42 -2.48 -21.77 -7.82
N GLY A 43 -3.48 -22.62 -7.56
CA GLY A 43 -3.75 -23.15 -6.22
C GLY A 43 -4.12 -22.02 -5.24
N ASP A 44 -3.40 -21.94 -4.12
CA ASP A 44 -3.54 -20.84 -3.14
C ASP A 44 -2.74 -19.58 -3.53
N LEU A 45 -2.02 -19.62 -4.64
CA LEU A 45 -1.19 -18.55 -5.18
C LEU A 45 -1.84 -17.92 -6.42
N TRP A 46 -1.14 -16.93 -6.99
CA TRP A 46 -1.56 -16.18 -8.15
C TRP A 46 -0.46 -16.09 -9.19
N ARG A 47 -0.81 -16.29 -10.46
CA ARG A 47 0.06 -15.97 -11.60
C ARG A 47 -0.29 -14.61 -12.16
N ALA A 48 0.72 -13.76 -12.35
CA ALA A 48 0.55 -12.45 -12.97
C ALA A 48 0.59 -12.57 -14.49
N LEU A 49 -0.45 -12.11 -15.19
CA LEU A 49 -0.50 -12.13 -16.65
C LEU A 49 0.48 -11.15 -17.31
N ALA A 50 0.88 -10.08 -16.61
CA ALA A 50 1.86 -9.13 -17.11
C ALA A 50 3.29 -9.71 -17.22
N ARG A 51 3.57 -10.83 -16.54
CA ARG A 51 4.88 -11.48 -16.58
C ARG A 51 4.76 -12.99 -16.37
N PRO A 52 5.07 -13.81 -17.39
CA PRO A 52 5.26 -15.24 -17.19
C PRO A 52 6.39 -15.50 -16.18
N GLY A 53 6.20 -16.47 -15.28
CA GLY A 53 7.22 -16.84 -14.31
C GLY A 53 6.64 -17.24 -12.96
N PRO A 54 7.20 -16.73 -11.85
CA PRO A 54 6.87 -17.21 -10.52
C PRO A 54 5.44 -16.87 -10.13
N SER A 55 4.92 -17.63 -9.18
CA SER A 55 3.64 -17.36 -8.54
C SER A 55 3.81 -16.33 -7.42
N TYR A 56 2.73 -15.67 -7.05
CA TYR A 56 2.69 -14.59 -6.08
C TYR A 56 1.62 -14.85 -5.03
N ARG A 57 1.83 -14.27 -3.86
CA ARG A 57 0.82 -14.05 -2.84
C ARG A 57 0.32 -12.62 -2.92
N LEU A 58 -0.86 -12.37 -2.39
CA LEU A 58 -1.31 -11.01 -2.12
C LEU A 58 -0.67 -10.51 -0.83
N CYS A 59 -0.39 -9.22 -0.75
CA CYS A 59 0.04 -8.59 0.50
C CYS A 59 -0.94 -8.91 1.63
N GLY A 60 -0.42 -9.18 2.83
CA GLY A 60 -1.25 -9.45 4.02
C GLY A 60 -2.28 -8.36 4.31
N ASN A 61 -2.03 -7.10 3.95
CA ASN A 61 -3.01 -6.00 4.15
C ASN A 61 -4.18 -6.01 3.16
N VAL A 62 -4.23 -6.96 2.23
CA VAL A 62 -5.36 -7.11 1.30
C VAL A 62 -6.68 -7.44 2.02
N ILE A 63 -6.62 -8.05 3.21
CA ILE A 63 -7.83 -8.40 4.00
C ILE A 63 -8.60 -7.13 4.41
N HIS A 64 -7.89 -6.02 4.56
CA HIS A 64 -8.44 -4.71 4.93
C HIS A 64 -8.76 -3.84 3.70
N ASP A 65 -8.49 -4.36 2.49
CA ASP A 65 -8.70 -3.66 1.22
C ASP A 65 -7.99 -2.29 1.19
N VAL A 66 -6.76 -2.26 1.72
CA VAL A 66 -5.87 -1.09 1.70
C VAL A 66 -4.64 -1.27 0.81
N CYS A 67 -4.43 -2.47 0.26
CA CYS A 67 -3.28 -2.81 -0.56
C CYS A 67 -3.67 -3.82 -1.65
N ASN A 68 -3.21 -3.59 -2.89
CA ASN A 68 -3.32 -4.52 -4.01
C ASN A 68 -1.96 -5.08 -4.48
N TRP A 69 -0.87 -4.86 -3.74
CA TRP A 69 0.47 -5.24 -4.19
C TRP A 69 0.75 -6.73 -4.01
N LEU A 70 1.50 -7.29 -4.95
CA LEU A 70 1.92 -8.69 -4.94
C LEU A 70 3.19 -8.88 -4.11
N VAL A 71 3.33 -10.08 -3.56
CA VAL A 71 4.53 -10.57 -2.89
C VAL A 71 4.98 -11.84 -3.62
N PRO A 72 6.23 -11.96 -4.08
CA PRO A 72 6.73 -13.22 -4.63
C PRO A 72 6.47 -14.40 -3.67
N ALA A 73 6.10 -15.56 -4.19
CA ALA A 73 5.73 -16.70 -3.35
C ALA A 73 6.90 -17.24 -2.50
N ASP A 74 8.13 -17.07 -2.98
CA ASP A 74 9.39 -17.48 -2.34
C ASP A 74 9.92 -16.48 -1.31
N GLU A 75 9.40 -15.25 -1.28
CA GLU A 75 9.73 -14.27 -0.25
C GLU A 75 9.15 -14.69 1.11
N PRO A 76 9.92 -14.61 2.21
CA PRO A 76 9.45 -15.00 3.53
C PRO A 76 8.46 -14.00 4.13
N HIS A 77 8.34 -12.81 3.54
CA HIS A 77 7.52 -11.73 4.09
C HIS A 77 6.03 -11.89 3.77
N THR A 78 5.18 -11.67 4.77
CA THR A 78 3.72 -11.63 4.56
C THR A 78 3.27 -10.35 3.84
N PHE A 79 3.99 -9.26 4.04
CA PHE A 79 3.66 -7.93 3.50
C PHE A 79 4.52 -7.57 2.28
N CYS A 80 3.96 -6.77 1.37
CA CYS A 80 4.70 -6.26 0.22
C CYS A 80 5.80 -5.27 0.61
N VAL A 81 6.64 -4.91 -0.37
CA VAL A 81 7.75 -3.97 -0.18
C VAL A 81 7.32 -2.61 0.38
N ALA A 82 6.07 -2.17 0.16
CA ALA A 82 5.55 -0.94 0.76
C ALA A 82 5.03 -1.17 2.19
N CYS A 83 4.15 -2.17 2.39
CA CYS A 83 3.52 -2.42 3.69
C CYS A 83 4.48 -2.94 4.75
N ARG A 84 5.63 -3.54 4.39
CA ARG A 84 6.66 -3.95 5.37
C ARG A 84 7.28 -2.78 6.15
N HIS A 85 7.09 -1.54 5.70
CA HIS A 85 7.56 -0.34 6.39
C HIS A 85 6.55 0.16 7.44
N ASN A 86 5.41 -0.52 7.60
CA ASN A 86 4.45 -0.18 8.65
C ASN A 86 4.89 -0.81 9.96
N ARG A 87 5.26 0.02 10.92
CA ARG A 87 5.49 -0.44 12.30
C ARG A 87 4.18 -0.50 13.07
N THR A 88 3.34 0.52 12.92
CA THR A 88 2.05 0.61 13.61
C THR A 88 0.94 0.95 12.62
N ILE A 89 -0.15 0.20 12.68
CA ILE A 89 -1.43 0.52 12.01
C ILE A 89 -2.43 0.99 13.08
N PRO A 90 -3.45 1.79 12.74
CA PRO A 90 -4.38 2.28 13.77
C PRO A 90 -5.29 1.16 14.27
N ASP A 91 -5.96 1.39 15.39
CA ASP A 91 -6.96 0.46 15.91
C ASP A 91 -8.13 0.31 14.92
N LEU A 92 -8.23 -0.88 14.32
CA LEU A 92 -9.24 -1.21 13.32
C LEU A 92 -10.60 -1.60 13.93
N ALA A 93 -10.71 -1.68 15.27
CA ALA A 93 -12.00 -1.78 15.94
C ALA A 93 -12.86 -0.51 15.75
N ILE A 94 -12.22 0.62 15.40
CA ILE A 94 -12.86 1.88 15.05
C ILE A 94 -12.98 1.95 13.51
N PRO A 95 -14.19 1.86 12.92
CA PRO A 95 -14.38 1.81 11.47
C PRO A 95 -13.81 3.01 10.71
N GLU A 96 -13.81 4.19 11.32
CA GLU A 96 -13.28 5.43 10.74
C GLU A 96 -11.77 5.33 10.51
N ASN A 97 -11.04 4.69 11.43
CA ASN A 97 -9.60 4.49 11.31
C ASN A 97 -9.26 3.64 10.08
N LEU A 98 -10.07 2.63 9.74
CA LEU A 98 -9.86 1.82 8.54
C LEU A 98 -9.99 2.67 7.26
N GLN A 99 -11.00 3.54 7.20
CA GLN A 99 -11.21 4.42 6.04
C GLN A 99 -10.05 5.41 5.88
N HIS A 100 -9.62 6.02 6.98
CA HIS A 100 -8.49 6.94 7.00
C HIS A 100 -7.17 6.25 6.63
N TRP A 101 -6.91 5.09 7.22
CA TRP A 101 -5.73 4.30 6.91
C TRP A 101 -5.69 3.89 5.44
N ARG A 102 -6.83 3.52 4.85
CA ARG A 102 -6.93 3.23 3.41
C ARG A 102 -6.48 4.40 2.55
N LYS A 103 -6.95 5.62 2.85
CA LYS A 103 -6.54 6.83 2.11
C LYS A 103 -5.03 7.07 2.23
N ILE A 104 -4.48 6.92 3.43
CA ILE A 104 -3.05 7.10 3.69
C ILE A 104 -2.22 6.03 2.95
N GLU A 105 -2.65 4.76 2.98
CA GLU A 105 -1.99 3.68 2.26
C GLU A 105 -1.98 3.92 0.75
N VAL A 106 -3.07 4.44 0.15
CA VAL A 106 -3.07 4.83 -1.26
C VAL A 106 -1.98 5.87 -1.54
N ALA A 107 -1.88 6.92 -0.72
CA ALA A 107 -0.84 7.92 -0.87
C ALA A 107 0.58 7.34 -0.67
N LYS A 108 0.75 6.48 0.33
CA LYS A 108 2.02 5.79 0.60
C LYS A 108 2.42 4.87 -0.55
N HIS A 109 1.50 4.09 -1.12
CA HIS A 109 1.81 3.25 -2.28
C HIS A 109 2.28 4.10 -3.47
N ARG A 110 1.72 5.29 -3.69
CA ARG A 110 2.20 6.22 -4.74
C ARG A 110 3.60 6.77 -4.45
N LEU A 111 3.92 7.01 -3.17
CA LEU A 111 5.28 7.32 -2.74
C LEU A 111 6.23 6.16 -3.09
N PHE A 112 5.91 4.93 -2.65
CA PHE A 112 6.75 3.75 -2.91
C PHE A 112 6.91 3.44 -4.40
N TYR A 113 5.85 3.61 -5.20
CA TYR A 113 5.94 3.54 -6.66
C TYR A 113 7.03 4.49 -7.19
N SER A 114 7.05 5.72 -6.69
CA SER A 114 8.03 6.73 -7.12
C SER A 114 9.44 6.37 -6.64
N LEU A 115 9.59 5.90 -5.40
CA LEU A 115 10.87 5.47 -4.84
C LEU A 115 11.47 4.30 -5.64
N LEU A 116 10.64 3.30 -5.98
CA LEU A 116 11.04 2.14 -6.80
C LEU A 116 11.49 2.58 -8.19
N ARG A 117 10.69 3.42 -8.85
CA ARG A 117 11.00 3.92 -10.20
C ARG A 117 12.29 4.74 -10.23
N PHE A 118 12.58 5.47 -9.15
CA PHE A 118 13.83 6.22 -9.00
C PHE A 118 14.99 5.37 -8.44
N LYS A 119 14.76 4.08 -8.18
CA LYS A 119 15.74 3.14 -7.64
C LYS A 119 16.36 3.64 -6.33
N LEU A 120 15.56 4.31 -5.51
CA LEU A 120 15.97 4.78 -4.19
C LEU A 120 15.97 3.60 -3.20
N PRO A 121 16.89 3.59 -2.21
CA PRO A 121 16.97 2.51 -1.24
C PRO A 121 15.70 2.43 -0.38
N LEU A 122 15.18 1.22 -0.19
CA LEU A 122 13.99 0.91 0.62
C LEU A 122 14.39 0.05 1.83
N ILE A 123 15.26 0.61 2.66
CA ILE A 123 15.79 -0.02 3.87
C ILE A 123 14.74 0.09 4.97
N THR A 124 14.38 -1.04 5.56
CA THR A 124 13.43 -1.12 6.68
C THR A 124 14.13 -0.95 8.03
N ALA A 125 13.37 -0.64 9.09
CA ALA A 125 13.90 -0.59 10.46
C ALA A 125 14.55 -1.90 10.94
N ALA A 126 14.17 -3.04 10.35
CA ALA A 126 14.76 -4.34 10.67
C ALA A 126 16.17 -4.51 10.09
N GLU A 127 16.48 -3.79 9.02
CA GLU A 127 17.78 -3.82 8.33
C GLU A 127 18.72 -2.73 8.85
N ASP A 128 18.19 -1.53 9.13
CA ASP A 128 18.90 -0.40 9.73
C ASP A 128 17.98 0.30 10.73
N PRO A 129 18.39 0.62 11.96
CA PRO A 129 17.57 1.35 12.92
C PRO A 129 17.01 2.69 12.42
N ASN A 130 17.67 3.33 11.43
CA ASN A 130 17.21 4.56 10.78
C ASN A 130 16.47 4.31 9.44
N GLY A 131 16.14 3.06 9.15
CA GLY A 131 15.36 2.66 7.98
C GLY A 131 13.98 3.31 7.98
N LEU A 132 13.44 3.54 6.78
CA LEU A 132 12.15 4.19 6.61
C LEU A 132 11.07 3.38 7.32
N THR A 133 10.27 4.05 8.13
CA THR A 133 9.23 3.39 8.95
C THR A 133 8.03 4.31 9.08
N PHE A 134 6.82 3.74 9.13
CA PHE A 134 5.58 4.46 9.29
C PHE A 134 4.83 4.02 10.55
N ASP A 135 4.40 5.00 11.34
CA ASP A 135 3.38 4.84 12.37
C ASP A 135 2.11 5.58 11.98
N PHE A 136 1.01 4.85 11.87
CA PHE A 136 -0.32 5.40 11.69
C PHE A 136 -1.05 5.34 13.03
N LEU A 137 -1.20 6.48 13.68
CA LEU A 137 -1.74 6.56 15.04
C LEU A 137 -3.09 7.28 15.05
N SER A 138 -4.00 6.85 15.92
CA SER A 138 -5.26 7.55 16.21
C SER A 138 -5.17 8.23 17.58
N SER A 139 -5.85 9.36 17.76
CA SER A 139 -5.78 10.20 18.97
C SER A 139 -6.38 9.58 20.24
N GLY A 140 -6.67 8.28 20.28
CA GLY A 140 -7.40 7.62 21.37
C GLY A 140 -6.70 7.69 22.76
N THR A 141 -5.40 7.99 22.80
CA THR A 141 -4.60 8.00 24.03
C THR A 141 -3.82 9.31 24.27
N GLY A 142 -3.98 10.32 23.41
CA GLY A 142 -3.26 11.58 23.51
C GLY A 142 -3.17 12.33 22.18
N GLN A 143 -2.54 13.51 22.21
CA GLN A 143 -2.29 14.28 21.01
C GLN A 143 -1.24 13.58 20.14
N VAL A 144 -1.65 13.12 18.96
CA VAL A 144 -0.72 12.62 17.94
C VAL A 144 -0.25 13.80 17.10
N ILE A 145 1.06 13.99 17.02
CA ILE A 145 1.70 14.99 16.16
C ILE A 145 2.24 14.28 14.92
N THR A 146 1.74 14.68 13.76
CA THR A 146 2.31 14.24 12.47
C THR A 146 3.68 14.87 12.25
N GLY A 147 4.64 14.05 11.82
CA GLY A 147 6.01 14.51 11.62
C GLY A 147 6.96 13.39 11.24
N HIS A 148 8.26 13.67 11.27
CA HIS A 148 9.29 12.68 11.03
C HIS A 148 10.50 12.87 11.93
N SER A 149 11.18 11.78 12.30
CA SER A 149 12.44 11.79 13.04
C SER A 149 13.19 10.48 12.86
N GLY A 150 14.48 10.54 12.50
CA GLY A 150 15.35 9.35 12.44
C GLY A 150 14.83 8.19 11.58
N GLY A 151 14.22 8.48 10.42
CA GLY A 151 13.64 7.45 9.52
C GLY A 151 12.19 7.07 9.84
N LEU A 152 11.67 7.42 11.03
CA LEU A 152 10.26 7.27 11.38
C LEU A 152 9.43 8.42 10.85
N ILE A 153 8.35 8.12 10.15
CA ILE A 153 7.27 9.04 9.77
C ILE A 153 6.04 8.67 10.59
N THR A 154 5.55 9.62 11.39
CA THR A 154 4.33 9.48 12.17
C THR A 154 3.22 10.26 11.49
N LEU A 155 2.06 9.62 11.32
CA LEU A 155 0.87 10.23 10.74
C LEU A 155 -0.31 10.02 11.69
N ASN A 156 -0.98 11.11 12.04
CA ASN A 156 -2.29 11.05 12.67
C ASN A 156 -3.32 10.65 11.61
N VAL A 157 -3.99 9.50 11.80
CA VAL A 157 -4.95 9.02 10.80
C VAL A 157 -6.15 9.96 10.65
N ALA A 158 -6.48 10.77 11.66
CA ALA A 158 -7.54 11.76 11.56
C ALA A 158 -7.25 12.86 10.50
N GLU A 159 -5.98 13.14 10.18
CA GLU A 159 -5.59 14.11 9.14
C GLU A 159 -5.87 13.62 7.69
N ALA A 160 -6.34 12.38 7.55
CA ALA A 160 -6.85 11.85 6.28
C ALA A 160 -8.30 12.24 5.98
N ASP A 161 -8.99 12.88 6.93
CA ASP A 161 -10.23 13.61 6.67
C ASP A 161 -9.89 15.03 6.22
N ASP A 162 -10.39 15.42 5.05
CA ASP A 162 -10.17 16.74 4.47
C ASP A 162 -10.79 17.84 5.34
N VAL A 163 -11.88 17.53 6.07
CA VAL A 163 -12.55 18.46 7.00
C VAL A 163 -11.69 18.71 8.23
N GLU A 164 -11.17 17.65 8.86
CA GLU A 164 -10.30 17.78 10.03
C GLU A 164 -8.94 18.38 9.67
N ARG A 165 -8.40 18.07 8.47
CA ARG A 165 -7.19 18.72 7.96
C ARG A 165 -7.36 20.24 7.86
N GLU A 166 -8.47 20.70 7.28
CA GLU A 166 -8.70 22.14 7.17
C GLU A 166 -9.11 22.80 8.49
N ARG A 167 -9.69 22.04 9.43
CA ARG A 167 -9.91 22.53 10.79
C ARG A 167 -8.59 22.78 11.51
N GLN A 168 -7.69 21.79 11.54
CA GLN A 168 -6.38 21.93 12.20
C GLN A 168 -5.54 23.06 11.60
N ARG A 169 -5.62 23.26 10.28
CA ARG A 169 -4.92 24.36 9.61
C ARG A 169 -5.39 25.74 10.05
N ARG A 170 -6.66 25.88 10.45
CA ARG A 170 -7.24 27.14 10.96
C ARG A 170 -6.96 27.35 12.45
N GLU A 171 -6.65 26.28 13.18
CA GLU A 171 -6.36 26.31 14.61
C GLU A 171 -4.86 26.50 14.92
N MET A 172 -3.98 26.43 13.90
CA MET A 172 -2.57 26.88 13.94
C MET A 172 -2.44 28.38 13.69
#